data_AF-A0AA88WXR6-F1
#
_entry.id   AF-A0AA88WXR6-F1
#
_cell.length_a   1.000
_cell.length_b   1.000
_cell.length_c   1.000
_cell.angle_alpha   90.00
_cell.angle_beta   90.00
_cell.angle_gamma   90.00
#
_symmetry.space_group_name_H-M   'P 1'
#
loop_
_entity.id
_entity.type
_entity.pdbx_description
1 polymer ?
#
loop_
_entity_poly.entity_id
_entity_poly.type
_entity_poly.pdbx_seq_one_letter_code
_entity_poly.pdbx_strand_id
1 'polypeptide(L)' 'MEIVKEIWDDMKASGGGPDLDSYTTLIHGLCEKQKWREACQYFVEMIEKGILPQKMNLEILPQAYSQEIGHVAP' A
#
# COMPACT_ATOMS: atom_id res chain seq x y z
N MET A 1 3.47 -10.97 -9.56
CA MET A 1 2.79 -10.50 -8.33
C MET A 1 2.65 -11.61 -7.29
N GLU A 2 2.69 -12.89 -7.70
CA GLU A 2 2.84 -14.05 -6.80
C GLU A 2 3.95 -13.84 -5.76
N ILE A 3 5.16 -13.51 -6.23
CA ILE A 3 6.37 -13.40 -5.39
C ILE A 3 6.22 -12.33 -4.32
N VAL A 4 5.53 -11.22 -4.62
CA VAL A 4 5.30 -10.14 -3.65
C VAL A 4 4.38 -10.61 -2.52
N LYS A 5 3.38 -11.46 -2.82
CA LYS A 5 2.51 -12.04 -1.81
C LYS A 5 3.23 -13.09 -0.96
N GLU A 6 3.98 -14.00 -1.57
CA GLU A 6 4.76 -15.01 -0.82
C GLU A 6 5.73 -14.35 0.15
N ILE A 7 6.54 -13.40 -0.32
CA ILE A 7 7.49 -12.66 0.54
C ILE A 7 6.75 -11.91 1.65
N TRP A 8 5.59 -11.34 1.35
CA TRP A 8 4.79 -10.62 2.33
C TRP A 8 4.18 -11.55 3.39
N ASP A 9 3.75 -12.74 3.00
CA ASP A 9 3.22 -13.75 3.90
C ASP A 9 4.33 -14.35 4.78
N ASP A 10 5.52 -14.57 4.23
CA ASP A 10 6.72 -14.96 4.98
C ASP A 10 7.13 -13.87 5.99
N MET A 11 7.11 -12.59 5.61
CA MET A 11 7.36 -11.48 6.53
C MET A 11 6.35 -11.45 7.68
N LYS A 12 5.06 -11.68 7.40
CA LYS A 12 4.01 -11.77 8.43
C LYS A 12 4.16 -13.00 9.33
N ALA A 13 4.69 -14.11 8.81
CA ALA A 13 4.98 -15.30 9.59
C ALA A 13 6.25 -15.15 10.45
N SER A 14 7.16 -14.24 10.08
CA SER A 14 8.32 -13.90 10.88
C SER A 14 7.92 -13.12 12.15
N GLY A 15 8.63 -13.33 13.26
CA GLY A 15 8.31 -12.69 14.55
C GLY A 15 8.40 -11.16 14.56
N GLY A 16 8.98 -10.53 13.53
CA GLY A 16 9.08 -9.08 13.39
C GLY A 16 7.94 -8.44 12.60
N GLY A 17 7.30 -9.17 11.69
CA GLY A 17 6.28 -8.64 10.79
C GLY A 17 6.79 -7.58 9.80
N PRO A 18 5.93 -7.09 8.89
CA PRO A 18 6.25 -5.96 8.03
C PRO A 18 6.34 -4.65 8.83
N ASP A 19 7.38 -3.87 8.58
CA ASP A 19 7.61 -2.55 9.18
C ASP A 19 7.16 -1.39 8.27
N LEU A 20 7.39 -0.15 8.73
CA LEU A 20 7.06 1.07 7.98
C LEU A 20 7.63 1.07 6.55
N ASP A 21 8.89 0.69 6.39
CA ASP A 21 9.56 0.70 5.08
C ASP A 21 9.00 -0.39 4.16
N SER A 22 8.66 -1.55 4.72
CA SER A 22 8.00 -2.64 4.02
C SER A 22 6.64 -2.22 3.46
N TYR A 23 5.78 -1.62 4.30
CA TYR A 23 4.48 -1.09 3.87
C TYR A 23 4.63 0.01 2.83
N THR A 24 5.53 0.96 3.06
CA THR A 24 5.74 2.10 2.14
C THR A 24 6.18 1.63 0.76
N THR A 25 7.13 0.68 0.71
CA THR A 25 7.62 0.10 -0.56
C THR A 25 6.51 -0.65 -1.29
N LEU A 26 5.73 -1.46 -0.58
CA LEU A 26 4.63 -2.23 -1.17
C LEU A 26 3.54 -1.31 -1.72
N ILE A 27 3.10 -0.34 -0.92
CA ILE A 27 2.06 0.63 -1.29
C ILE A 27 2.53 1.43 -2.51
N HIS A 28 3.76 1.94 -2.52
CA HIS A 28 4.31 2.68 -3.66
C HIS A 28 4.34 1.84 -4.95
N GLY A 29 4.88 0.62 -4.88
CA GLY A 29 4.92 -0.28 -6.03
C GLY A 29 3.54 -0.70 -6.55
N LEU A 30 2.51 -0.73 -5.68
CA LEU A 30 1.12 -0.94 -6.09
C LEU A 30 0.53 0.30 -6.77
N CYS A 31 0.83 1.49 -6.26
CA CYS A 31 0.42 2.76 -6.87
C CYS A 31 1.00 2.93 -8.28
N GLU A 32 2.29 2.65 -8.47
CA GLU A 32 2.94 2.67 -9.80
C GLU A 32 2.27 1.71 -10.79
N LYS A 33 1.72 0.60 -10.29
CA LYS A 33 1.01 -0.41 -11.10
C LYS A 33 -0.49 -0.14 -11.20
N GLN A 34 -0.95 1.04 -10.80
CA GLN A 34 -2.35 1.46 -10.79
C GLN A 34 -3.26 0.52 -9.98
N LYS A 35 -2.68 -0.17 -9.00
CA LYS A 35 -3.34 -1.12 -8.10
C LYS A 35 -3.83 -0.44 -6.82
N TRP A 36 -4.58 0.64 -7.01
CA TRP A 36 -5.00 1.54 -5.93
C TRP A 36 -5.78 0.83 -4.82
N ARG A 37 -6.69 -0.09 -5.17
CA ARG A 37 -7.47 -0.84 -4.18
C ARG A 37 -6.59 -1.69 -3.27
N GLU A 38 -5.60 -2.38 -3.83
CA GLU A 38 -4.65 -3.19 -3.05
C GLU A 38 -3.76 -2.27 -2.19
N ALA A 39 -3.29 -1.14 -2.76
CA ALA A 39 -2.50 -0.15 -2.02
C ALA A 39 -3.24 0.40 -0.79
N CYS A 40 -4.53 0.75 -0.95
CA CYS A 40 -5.37 1.22 0.16
C CYS A 40 -5.57 0.15 1.24
N GLN A 41 -5.72 -1.13 0.87
CA GLN A 41 -5.85 -2.23 1.84
C GLN A 41 -4.61 -2.34 2.73
N TYR A 42 -3.41 -2.29 2.14
CA TYR A 42 -2.17 -2.33 2.92
C TYR A 42 -1.95 -1.07 3.73
N PHE A 43 -2.38 0.10 3.24
CA PHE A 43 -2.35 1.34 4.00
C PHE A 43 -3.26 1.29 5.24
N VAL A 44 -4.45 0.69 5.14
CA VAL A 44 -5.33 0.46 6.29
C VAL A 44 -4.69 -0.53 7.28
N GLU A 45 -4.17 -1.66 6.79
CA GLU A 45 -3.50 -2.67 7.63
C GLU A 45 -2.32 -2.05 8.42
N MET A 46 -1.55 -1.16 7.79
CA MET A 46 -0.45 -0.42 8.40
C MET A 46 -0.93 0.42 9.61
N ILE A 47 -2.04 1.14 9.45
CA ILE A 47 -2.65 1.96 10.53
C ILE A 47 -3.21 1.06 11.64
N GLU A 48 -3.88 -0.04 11.29
CA GLU A 48 -4.42 -1.00 12.26
C GLU A 48 -3.33 -1.63 13.14
N LYS A 49 -2.11 -1.80 12.59
CA LYS A 49 -0.94 -2.24 13.35
C LYS A 49 -0.24 -1.13 14.15
N GLY A 50 -0.77 0.09 14.12
CA GLY A 50 -0.18 1.25 14.81
C GLY A 50 1.06 1.80 14.13
N ILE A 51 1.34 1.42 12.88
CA ILE A 51 2.46 1.94 12.11
C ILE A 51 1.98 3.23 11.43
N LEU A 52 2.51 4.37 11.87
CA LEU A 52 2.08 5.67 11.36
C LEU A 52 2.64 5.90 9.94
N PRO A 53 1.77 6.19 8.95
CA PRO A 53 2.24 6.56 7.62
C PRO A 53 3.03 7.86 7.67
N GLN A 54 4.27 7.85 7.16
CA GLN A 54 5.00 9.10 6.96
C GLN A 54 4.39 9.92 5.83
N LYS A 55 4.69 11.21 5.81
CA LYS A 55 4.10 12.28 4.98
C LYS A 55 3.83 11.92 3.51
N MET A 56 4.65 11.04 2.93
CA MET A 56 4.50 10.52 1.57
C MET A 56 3.21 9.71 1.36
N ASN A 57 2.74 8.96 2.37
CA ASN A 57 1.58 8.06 2.20
C ASN A 57 0.22 8.79 2.26
N LEU A 58 0.16 9.97 2.89
CA LEU A 58 -1.04 10.81 2.92
C LEU A 58 -1.31 11.51 1.59
N GLU A 59 -0.28 11.74 0.78
CA GLU A 59 -0.42 12.33 -0.57
C GLU A 59 -0.94 11.31 -1.60
N ILE A 60 -0.78 10.02 -1.33
CA ILE A 60 -1.29 8.92 -2.18
C ILE A 60 -2.82 8.89 -2.21
N LEU A 61 -3.48 9.17 -1.08
CA LEU A 61 -4.95 9.11 -0.99
C LEU A 61 -5.66 10.14 -1.88
N PRO A 62 -5.31 11.44 -1.85
CA PRO A 62 -5.85 12.42 -2.80
C PRO A 62 -5.53 12.08 -4.27
N GLN A 63 -4.35 11.53 -4.53
CA GLN A 63 -3.88 11.27 -5.89
C GLN A 63 -4.56 10.03 -6.50
N ALA A 64 -4.78 8.98 -5.69
CA ALA A 64 -5.57 7.82 -6.06
C ALA A 64 -7.02 8.20 -6.37
N TYR A 65 -7.64 9.04 -5.53
CA TYR A 65 -8.99 9.55 -5.79
C TYR A 65 -9.08 10.36 -7.08
N SER A 66 -8.08 11.22 -7.35
CA SER A 66 -8.05 12.03 -8.58
C SER A 66 -7.89 11.19 -9.85
N GLN A 67 -7.20 10.05 -9.81
CA GLN A 67 -7.04 9.18 -10.97
C GLN A 67 -8.26 8.29 -11.23
N GLU A 68 -8.99 7.91 -10.18
CA GLU A 68 -10.23 7.14 -10.30
C GLU A 68 -11.31 7.91 -11.09
N ILE A 69 -11.39 9.23 -10.92
CA ILE A 69 -12.36 10.07 -11.67
C ILE A 69 -11.90 10.34 -13.11
N GLY A 70 -10.58 10.40 -13.36
CA GLY A 70 -10.03 10.61 -14.71
C GLY A 70 -10.25 9.42 -15.66
N HIS A 71 -10.51 8.21 -15.14
CA HIS A 71 -10.80 7.02 -15.94
C HIS A 71 -12.30 6.79 -16.17
N VAL A 72 -13.16 7.54 -15.48
CA VAL A 72 -14.64 7.42 -15.53
C VAL A 72 -15.28 8.61 -16.27
N ALA A 73 -14.49 9.61 -16.69
CA ALA A 73 -14.96 10.67 -17.57
C ALA A 73 -14.95 10.19 -19.05
N PRO A 74 -16.07 10.29 -19.78
CA PRO A 74 -16.20 9.87 -21.18
C PRO A 74 -15.46 10.77 -22.18
#